data_AF-A0A965ATU4-F1
#
_entry.id   AF-A0A965ATU4-F1
#
_cell.length_a   1.000
_cell.length_b   1.000
_cell.length_c   1.000
_cell.angle_alpha   90.00
_cell.angle_beta   90.00
_cell.angle_gamma   90.00
#
_symmetry.space_group_name_H-M   'P 1'
#
loop_
_entity.id
_entity.type
_entity.pdbx_description
1 polymer ?
#
loop_
_entity_poly.entity_id
_entity_poly.type
_entity_poly.pdbx_seq_one_letter_code
_entity_poly.pdbx_strand_id
1 'polypeptide(L)'
;MKNTRCLSFFAVLLSCLAVGLAGFAPPPSRGVFAELRPGQAVRLEQLAGRWRIDVLKMDKPLELSHTVIEVGSNFIVLEDITGLQQVHVPLTAVLAVVTTRLQPLGQTDNP
;
A
#
# COMPACT_ATOMS: atom_id res chain seq x y z
N MET A 1 -12.70 -14.84 54.87
CA MET A 1 -11.81 -14.17 53.89
C MET A 1 -12.50 -14.21 52.53
N LYS A 2 -12.65 -13.05 51.87
CA LYS A 2 -13.67 -12.69 50.86
C LYS A 2 -12.95 -12.27 49.56
N ASN A 3 -12.41 -13.17 48.74
CA ASN A 3 -11.54 -12.74 47.63
C ASN A 3 -11.79 -13.46 46.29
N THR A 4 -12.81 -14.32 46.16
CA THR A 4 -12.96 -15.16 44.95
C THR A 4 -13.91 -14.59 43.88
N ARG A 5 -14.66 -13.53 44.18
CA ARG A 5 -15.65 -12.95 43.23
C ARG A 5 -15.10 -11.86 42.31
N CYS A 6 -13.91 -11.31 42.62
CA CYS A 6 -13.29 -10.26 41.82
C CYS A 6 -12.54 -10.82 40.59
N LEU A 7 -12.03 -12.06 40.69
CA LEU A 7 -11.23 -12.68 39.63
C LEU A 7 -12.04 -12.98 38.35
N SER A 8 -13.35 -13.25 38.49
CA SER A 8 -14.20 -13.66 37.36
C SER A 8 -14.58 -12.47 36.46
N PHE A 9 -14.77 -11.28 37.02
CA PHE A 9 -15.11 -10.08 36.23
C PHE A 9 -13.96 -9.60 35.36
N PHE A 10 -12.72 -9.70 35.85
CA PHE A 10 -11.54 -9.32 35.08
C PHE A 10 -11.31 -10.23 33.86
N ALA A 11 -11.60 -11.53 34.00
CA ALA A 11 -11.46 -12.49 32.89
C ALA A 11 -12.49 -12.25 31.77
N VAL A 12 -13.72 -11.84 32.11
CA VAL A 12 -14.76 -11.51 31.12
C VAL A 12 -14.44 -10.18 30.41
N LEU A 13 -13.95 -9.17 31.14
CA LEU A 13 -13.58 -7.89 30.56
C LEU A 13 -12.38 -7.99 29.59
N LEU A 14 -11.42 -8.86 29.90
CA LEU A 14 -10.25 -9.12 29.05
C LEU A 14 -10.61 -9.88 27.76
N SER A 15 -11.65 -10.73 27.82
CA SER A 15 -12.19 -11.44 26.66
C SER A 15 -12.86 -10.48 25.65
N CYS A 16 -13.60 -9.47 26.13
CA CYS A 16 -14.24 -8.48 25.24
C CYS A 16 -13.24 -7.59 24.48
N LEU A 17 -12.03 -7.38 25.01
CA LEU A 17 -11.03 -6.52 24.38
C LEU A 17 -10.32 -7.20 23.18
N ALA A 18 -10.32 -8.54 23.13
CA ALA A 18 -9.63 -9.29 22.07
C ALA A 18 -10.37 -9.30 20.72
N VAL A 19 -11.65 -8.91 20.69
CA VAL A 19 -12.48 -8.96 19.46
C VAL A 19 -12.37 -7.67 18.62
N GLY A 20 -11.76 -6.60 19.15
CA GLY A 20 -11.67 -5.30 18.46
C GLY A 20 -10.56 -5.17 17.41
N LEU A 21 -9.65 -6.15 17.30
CA LEU A 21 -8.48 -6.10 16.41
C LEU A 21 -8.61 -6.97 15.15
N ALA A 22 -9.82 -7.37 14.77
CA ALA A 22 -10.07 -7.90 13.44
C ALA A 22 -9.90 -6.74 12.44
N GLY A 23 -8.65 -6.55 12.00
CA GLY A 23 -8.26 -5.49 11.08
C GLY A 23 -9.15 -5.46 9.85
N PHE A 24 -9.57 -4.26 9.48
CA PHE A 24 -10.18 -3.97 8.20
C PHE A 24 -9.18 -4.37 7.11
N ALA A 25 -9.27 -5.60 6.61
CA ALA A 25 -8.58 -5.99 5.40
C ALA A 25 -9.14 -5.13 4.27
N PRO A 26 -8.34 -4.28 3.63
CA PRO A 26 -8.83 -3.42 2.55
C PRO A 26 -9.41 -4.31 1.45
N PRO A 27 -10.56 -3.92 0.86
CA PRO A 27 -11.21 -4.71 -0.18
C PRO A 27 -10.24 -4.95 -1.34
N PRO A 28 -10.24 -6.14 -1.96
CA PRO A 28 -9.32 -6.45 -3.03
C PRO A 28 -9.50 -5.47 -4.20
N SER A 29 -8.40 -4.88 -4.66
CA SER A 29 -8.39 -3.98 -5.81
C SER A 29 -8.87 -4.72 -7.07
N ARG A 30 -9.86 -4.16 -7.76
CA ARG A 30 -10.45 -4.76 -8.98
C ARG A 30 -9.90 -4.06 -10.23
N GLY A 31 -9.67 -4.82 -11.31
CA GLY A 31 -9.31 -4.28 -12.62
C GLY A 31 -7.84 -3.88 -12.74
N VAL A 32 -7.54 -2.80 -13.48
CA VAL A 32 -6.18 -2.32 -13.79
C VAL A 32 -5.35 -2.00 -12.53
N PHE A 33 -6.02 -1.80 -11.39
CA PHE A 33 -5.41 -1.53 -10.09
C PHE A 33 -5.15 -2.77 -9.23
N ALA A 34 -5.52 -3.97 -9.72
CA ALA A 34 -5.28 -5.24 -9.01
C ALA A 34 -3.78 -5.53 -8.80
N GLU A 35 -2.92 -4.92 -9.62
CA GLU A 35 -1.47 -5.06 -9.50
C GLU A 35 -0.85 -4.16 -8.41
N LEU A 36 -1.58 -3.16 -7.91
CA LEU A 36 -1.11 -2.28 -6.84
C LEU A 36 -1.36 -2.89 -5.47
N ARG A 37 -0.32 -2.92 -4.64
CA ARG A 37 -0.35 -3.44 -3.28
C ARG A 37 0.30 -2.46 -2.31
N PRO A 38 -0.18 -2.38 -1.06
CA PRO A 38 0.53 -1.67 0.00
C PRO A 38 1.99 -2.14 0.12
N GLY A 39 2.90 -1.22 0.38
CA GLY A 39 4.35 -1.44 0.46
C GLY A 39 5.08 -1.49 -0.88
N GLN A 40 4.37 -1.30 -2.00
CA GLN A 40 4.97 -1.37 -3.33
C GLN A 40 5.57 -0.03 -3.76
N ALA A 41 6.79 -0.07 -4.29
CA ALA A 41 7.44 1.08 -4.91
C ALA A 41 6.83 1.37 -6.28
N VAL A 42 6.40 2.62 -6.48
CA VAL A 42 5.84 3.12 -7.74
C VAL A 42 6.46 4.46 -8.11
N ARG A 43 6.51 4.75 -9.41
CA ARG A 43 6.77 6.11 -9.90
C ARG A 43 5.44 6.77 -10.16
N LEU A 44 5.27 7.98 -9.63
CA LEU A 44 4.12 8.82 -9.90
C LEU A 44 4.51 9.95 -10.86
N GLU A 45 3.81 10.06 -11.99
CA GLU A 45 4.01 11.11 -12.98
C GLU A 45 2.68 11.78 -13.32
N GLN A 46 2.68 13.09 -13.51
CA GLN A 46 1.50 13.83 -13.92
C GLN A 46 1.57 14.15 -15.42
N LEU A 47 0.59 13.68 -16.19
CA LEU A 47 0.48 13.87 -17.63
C LEU A 47 -0.87 14.49 -17.97
N ALA A 48 -0.86 15.71 -18.53
CA ALA A 48 -2.06 16.45 -18.92
C ALA A 48 -3.16 16.51 -17.83
N GLY A 49 -2.75 16.75 -16.57
CA GLY A 49 -3.65 16.84 -15.42
C GLY A 49 -4.14 15.50 -14.86
N ARG A 50 -3.69 14.37 -15.43
CA ARG A 50 -3.99 13.02 -14.94
C ARG A 50 -2.72 12.31 -14.45
N TRP A 51 -2.90 11.32 -13.60
CA TRP A 51 -1.80 10.58 -12.99
C TRP A 51 -1.46 9.33 -13.77
N ARG A 52 -0.18 9.11 -14.03
CA ARG A 52 0.37 7.84 -14.49
C ARG A 52 1.14 7.21 -13.33
N ILE A 53 0.86 5.94 -13.08
CA ILE A 53 1.52 5.16 -12.03
C ILE A 53 2.34 4.07 -12.70
N ASP A 54 3.67 4.17 -12.63
CA ASP A 54 4.53 3.09 -13.10
C ASP A 54 4.89 2.17 -11.94
N VAL A 55 4.47 0.92 -12.05
CA VAL A 55 4.83 -0.15 -11.12
C VAL A 55 6.22 -0.66 -11.49
N LEU A 56 7.18 -0.46 -10.60
CA LEU A 56 8.56 -0.88 -10.79
C LEU A 56 8.75 -2.27 -10.20
N LYS A 57 8.95 -3.28 -11.05
CA LYS A 57 9.32 -4.63 -10.61
C LYS A 57 10.85 -4.72 -10.55
N MET A 58 11.41 -4.47 -9.37
CA MET A 58 12.86 -4.52 -9.11
C MET A 58 13.14 -5.23 -7.79
N ASP A 59 14.30 -5.90 -7.72
CA ASP A 59 14.79 -6.55 -6.50
C ASP A 59 15.32 -5.55 -5.47
N LYS A 60 15.61 -4.31 -5.90
CA LYS A 60 16.05 -3.21 -5.04
C LYS A 60 15.11 -2.01 -5.16
N PRO A 61 14.78 -1.34 -4.04
CA PRO A 61 13.98 -0.13 -4.05
C PRO A 61 14.71 1.00 -4.79
N LEU A 62 13.99 1.71 -5.65
CA LEU A 62 14.53 2.86 -6.38
C LEU A 62 14.53 4.08 -5.47
N GLU A 63 15.65 4.81 -5.41
CA GLU A 63 15.84 6.01 -4.57
C GLU A 63 14.97 7.22 -4.98
N LEU A 64 14.02 7.07 -5.89
CA LEU A 64 13.10 8.14 -6.32
C LEU A 64 11.68 7.59 -6.51
N SER A 65 11.30 6.58 -5.73
CA SER A 65 9.98 5.97 -5.79
C SER A 65 9.07 6.45 -4.66
N HIS A 66 7.78 6.55 -4.97
CA HIS A 66 6.72 6.67 -3.99
C HIS A 66 6.35 5.27 -3.48
N THR A 67 5.84 5.17 -2.26
CA THR A 67 5.37 3.90 -1.70
C THR A 67 3.86 3.89 -1.66
N VAL A 68 3.23 2.84 -2.17
CA VAL A 68 1.79 2.64 -2.00
C VAL A 68 1.50 2.32 -0.54
N ILE A 69 0.71 3.16 0.14
CA ILE A 69 0.33 2.93 1.54
C ILE A 69 -1.03 2.26 1.60
N GLU A 70 -1.95 2.70 0.74
CA GLU A 70 -3.32 2.22 0.73
C GLU A 70 -3.86 2.15 -0.70
N VAL A 71 -4.62 1.10 -0.97
CA VAL A 71 -5.43 0.97 -2.19
C VAL A 71 -6.88 0.82 -1.77
N GLY A 72 -7.63 1.92 -1.88
CA GLY A 72 -9.05 1.96 -1.60
C GLY A 72 -9.88 1.51 -2.81
N SER A 73 -11.20 1.45 -2.64
CA SER A 73 -12.13 1.10 -3.71
C SER A 73 -12.23 2.17 -4.81
N ASN A 74 -11.89 3.43 -4.49
CA ASN A 74 -12.02 4.60 -5.36
C ASN A 74 -10.80 5.55 -5.32
N PHE A 75 -9.75 5.21 -4.58
CA PHE A 75 -8.53 6.02 -4.47
C PHE A 75 -7.30 5.15 -4.20
N ILE A 76 -6.13 5.76 -4.35
CA ILE A 76 -4.83 5.23 -3.93
C ILE A 76 -4.15 6.29 -3.08
N VAL A 77 -3.49 5.88 -2.01
CA VAL A 77 -2.63 6.75 -1.19
C VAL A 77 -1.18 6.37 -1.41
N LEU A 78 -0.38 7.35 -1.78
CA LEU A 78 1.04 7.21 -2.05
C LEU A 78 1.83 8.05 -1.06
N GLU A 79 2.87 7.49 -0.46
CA GLU A 79 3.85 8.23 0.32
C GLU A 79 4.99 8.66 -0.58
N ASP A 80 5.47 9.89 -0.40
CA ASP A 80 6.70 10.33 -1.02
C ASP A 80 7.92 9.64 -0.38
N ILE A 81 9.09 9.81 -1.01
CA ILE A 81 10.31 9.17 -0.49
C ILE A 81 10.75 9.71 0.88
N THR A 82 10.33 10.92 1.24
CA THR A 82 10.69 11.51 2.52
C THR A 82 9.87 10.96 3.69
N GLY A 83 8.75 10.29 3.41
CA GLY A 83 7.80 9.85 4.44
C GLY A 83 6.99 11.00 5.04
N LEU A 84 7.11 12.21 4.49
CA LEU A 84 6.48 13.42 5.04
C LEU A 84 5.22 13.81 4.30
N GLN A 85 5.07 13.36 3.05
CA GLN A 85 3.92 13.72 2.22
C GLN A 85 3.17 12.50 1.76
N GLN A 86 1.84 12.59 1.86
CA GLN A 86 0.92 11.61 1.31
C GLN A 86 0.12 12.26 0.18
N VAL A 87 0.06 11.58 -0.96
CA VAL A 87 -0.68 11.98 -2.14
C VAL A 87 -1.89 11.08 -2.27
N HIS A 88 -3.07 11.66 -2.16
CA HIS A 88 -4.35 10.98 -2.40
C HIS A 88 -4.72 11.12 -3.88
N VAL A 89 -4.74 9.99 -4.58
CA VAL A 89 -5.03 9.91 -6.02
C VAL A 89 -6.40 9.24 -6.22
N PRO A 90 -7.44 9.98 -6.65
CA PRO A 90 -8.70 9.37 -7.08
C PRO A 90 -8.47 8.47 -8.30
N LEU A 91 -9.13 7.30 -8.35
CA LEU A 91 -8.99 6.39 -9.51
C LEU A 91 -9.41 7.05 -10.83
N THR A 92 -10.37 7.97 -10.79
CA THR A 92 -10.83 8.75 -11.95
C THR A 92 -9.77 9.69 -12.51
N ALA A 93 -8.78 10.06 -11.69
CA ALA A 93 -7.65 10.88 -12.10
C ALA A 93 -6.50 10.04 -12.66
N VAL A 94 -6.54 8.71 -12.55
CA VAL A 94 -5.49 7.84 -13.08
C VAL A 94 -5.71 7.61 -14.57
N LEU A 95 -4.70 7.98 -15.36
CA LEU A 95 -4.62 7.73 -16.79
C LEU A 95 -4.27 6.26 -17.08
N ALA A 96 -3.25 5.74 -16.40
CA ALA A 96 -2.74 4.39 -16.62
C ALA A 96 -1.94 3.89 -15.41
N VAL A 97 -1.97 2.57 -15.22
CA VAL A 97 -1.01 1.83 -14.39
C VAL A 97 -0.15 1.00 -15.33
N VAL A 98 1.16 1.26 -15.34
CA VAL A 98 2.10 0.62 -16.27
C VAL A 98 3.12 -0.18 -15.49
N THR A 99 3.18 -1.49 -15.76
CA THR A 99 4.16 -2.35 -15.12
C THR A 99 5.44 -2.38 -15.92
N THR A 100 6.50 -1.78 -15.36
CA THR A 100 7.82 -1.73 -15.99
C THR A 100 8.74 -2.75 -15.32
N ARG A 101 9.28 -3.67 -16.12
CA ARG A 101 10.43 -4.48 -15.74
C ARG A 101 11.68 -3.76 -16.23
N LEU A 102 12.47 -3.25 -15.32
CA LEU A 102 13.76 -2.66 -15.66
C LEU A 102 14.79 -3.78 -15.72
N GLN A 103 15.25 -4.07 -16.94
CA GLN A 103 16.39 -4.96 -17.15
C GLN A 103 17.65 -4.21 -16.71
N PRO A 104 18.54 -4.81 -15.90
CA PRO A 104 19.78 -4.16 -15.52
C PRO A 104 20.58 -3.81 -16.78
N LEU A 105 20.99 -2.55 -16.92
CA LEU A 105 21.91 -2.08 -17.96
C LEU A 105 23.28 -2.71 -17.69
N GLY A 106 23.47 -3.93 -18.18
CA GLY A 106 24.67 -4.72 -17.90
C GLY A 106 24.81 -5.97 -18.75
N GLN A 107 24.19 -6.00 -19.93
CA GLN A 107 24.44 -7.06 -20.91
C GLN A 107 24.63 -6.45 -22.29
N THR A 108 25.76 -5.78 -22.48
CA THR A 108 26.41 -5.74 -23.79
C THR A 108 26.93 -7.14 -24.05
N ASP A 109 26.11 -7.96 -24.73
CA ASP A 109 26.62 -9.13 -25.44
C ASP A 109 27.63 -8.60 -26.47
N ASN A 110 28.91 -8.79 -26.18
CA ASN A 110 29.99 -8.54 -27.13
C ASN A 110 30.10 -9.80 -28.01
N PRO A 111 30.01 -9.69 -29.35
CA PRO A 111 30.04 -10.84 -30.27
C PRO A 111 31.35 -11.63 -30.22
#